data_AF-A0A6N2RWP6-F1
#
_entry.id   AF-A0A6N2RWP6-F1
#
_cell.length_a   1.000
_cell.length_b   1.000
_cell.length_c   1.000
_cell.angle_alpha   90.00
_cell.angle_beta   90.00
_cell.angle_gamma   90.00
#
_symmetry.space_group_name_H-M   'P 1'
#
loop_
_entity.id
_entity.type
_entity.pdbx_description
1 polymer ?
#
loop_
_entity_poly.entity_id
_entity_poly.type
_entity_poly.pdbx_seq_one_letter_code
_entity_poly.pdbx_strand_id
1 'polypeptide(L)'
;MLKCQELKSLYNTSEFKEKYIDIESILEAYYLAYLKVNDYNKEVKETVKEQLEVMESAMREGCIGQLPEIYDGENPTRSKGCFAQAWSVGEILRVYEIVETCGDKE
;
A
#
# COMPACT_ATOMS: atom_id res chain seq x y z
N MET A 1 13.63 7.52 14.17
CA MET A 1 13.65 8.45 13.01
C MET A 1 14.97 8.40 12.24
N LEU A 2 16.15 8.57 12.88
CA LEU A 2 17.46 8.50 12.20
C LEU A 2 17.73 7.20 11.43
N LYS A 3 17.25 6.03 11.89
CA LYS A 3 17.40 4.74 11.19
C LYS A 3 16.68 4.66 9.83
N CYS A 4 15.65 5.48 9.58
CA CYS A 4 14.92 5.47 8.30
C CYS A 4 15.63 6.32 7.23
N GLN A 5 16.37 7.35 7.64
CA GLN A 5 17.09 8.23 6.70
C GLN A 5 18.36 7.57 6.14
N GLU A 6 19.06 6.75 6.92
CA GLU A 6 20.24 5.99 6.42
C GLU A 6 19.86 4.97 5.35
N LEU A 7 18.67 4.36 5.44
CA LEU A 7 18.14 3.45 4.42
C LEU A 7 17.86 4.16 3.08
N LYS A 8 17.50 5.46 3.09
CA LYS A 8 17.27 6.22 1.85
C LYS A 8 18.54 6.40 1.01
N SER A 9 19.72 6.42 1.64
CA SER A 9 21.00 6.41 0.93
C SER A 9 21.25 5.09 0.20
N LEU A 10 20.89 3.95 0.82
CA LEU A 10 20.97 2.62 0.21
C LEU A 10 19.91 2.43 -0.87
N TYR A 11 18.77 3.12 -0.77
CA TYR A 11 17.67 3.05 -1.73
C TYR A 11 18.03 3.48 -3.16
N ASN A 12 19.10 4.27 -3.33
CA ASN A 12 19.55 4.72 -4.64
C ASN A 12 20.42 3.70 -5.38
N THR A 13 20.78 2.56 -4.77
CA THR A 13 21.45 1.49 -5.50
C THR A 13 20.44 0.68 -6.31
N SER A 14 20.85 0.26 -7.52
CA SER A 14 20.04 -0.57 -8.42
C SER A 14 19.62 -1.88 -7.77
N GLU A 15 20.51 -2.50 -7.00
CA GLU A 15 20.27 -3.77 -6.30
C GLU A 15 19.16 -3.65 -5.23
N PHE A 16 19.00 -2.49 -4.59
CA PHE A 16 17.92 -2.29 -3.63
C PHE A 16 16.56 -2.17 -4.32
N LYS A 17 16.49 -1.44 -5.44
CA LYS A 17 15.24 -1.22 -6.19
C LYS A 17 14.71 -2.48 -6.87
N GLU A 18 15.58 -3.42 -7.22
CA GLU A 18 15.15 -4.72 -7.76
C GLU A 18 14.51 -5.62 -6.69
N LYS A 19 14.89 -5.43 -5.42
CA LYS A 19 14.50 -6.33 -4.33
C LYS A 19 13.42 -5.78 -3.41
N TYR A 20 13.27 -4.47 -3.32
CA TYR A 20 12.35 -3.85 -2.37
C TYR A 20 11.36 -2.94 -3.08
N ILE A 21 10.12 -2.96 -2.62
CA ILE A 21 9.00 -2.16 -3.12
C ILE A 21 8.73 -1.05 -2.12
N ASP A 22 8.65 0.18 -2.64
CA ASP A 22 8.10 1.32 -1.91
C ASP A 22 6.57 1.19 -1.86
N ILE A 23 6.02 0.99 -0.66
CA ILE A 23 4.57 0.92 -0.50
C ILE A 23 3.97 2.33 -0.35
N GLU A 24 4.77 3.37 -0.07
CA GLU A 24 4.30 4.71 0.31
C GLU A 24 3.35 5.34 -0.72
N SER A 25 3.50 5.05 -2.02
CA SER A 25 2.68 5.69 -3.07
C SER A 25 2.25 4.77 -4.22
N ILE A 26 2.80 3.56 -4.30
CA ILE A 26 2.51 2.66 -5.42
C ILE A 26 1.11 2.06 -5.26
N LEU A 27 0.68 1.81 -4.03
CA LEU A 27 -0.52 1.02 -3.77
C LEU A 27 -1.81 1.75 -4.13
N GLU A 28 -1.98 3.01 -3.72
CA GLU A 28 -3.16 3.78 -4.11
C GLU A 28 -3.19 3.99 -5.63
N ALA A 29 -2.08 4.41 -6.23
CA ALA A 29 -2.01 4.62 -7.67
C ALA A 29 -2.39 3.35 -8.45
N TYR A 30 -1.96 2.18 -7.97
CA TYR A 30 -2.35 0.88 -8.52
C TYR A 30 -3.85 0.63 -8.40
N TYR A 31 -4.43 0.72 -7.20
CA TYR A 31 -5.86 0.43 -7.01
C TYR A 31 -6.75 1.42 -7.76
N LEU A 32 -6.42 2.71 -7.75
CA LEU A 32 -7.15 3.71 -8.52
C LEU A 32 -7.09 3.45 -10.02
N ALA A 33 -5.91 3.12 -10.55
CA ALA A 33 -5.77 2.76 -11.96
C ALA A 33 -6.54 1.48 -12.29
N TYR A 34 -6.48 0.48 -11.43
CA TYR A 34 -7.19 -0.79 -11.60
C TYR A 34 -8.71 -0.60 -11.60
N LEU A 35 -9.25 0.18 -10.66
CA LEU A 35 -10.66 0.54 -10.62
C LEU A 35 -11.08 1.32 -11.88
N LYS A 36 -10.26 2.29 -12.29
CA LYS A 36 -10.55 3.16 -13.43
C LYS A 36 -10.53 2.43 -14.78
N VAL A 37 -9.58 1.53 -15.00
CA VAL A 37 -9.45 0.77 -16.26
C VAL A 37 -10.59 -0.23 -16.43
N ASN A 38 -11.20 -0.68 -15.33
CA ASN A 38 -12.32 -1.62 -15.36
C ASN A 38 -13.66 -0.97 -15.04
N ASP A 39 -13.80 0.33 -15.31
CA ASP A 39 -15.05 1.10 -15.20
C ASP A 39 -15.75 1.03 -13.83
N TYR A 40 -14.99 0.81 -12.75
CA TYR A 40 -15.53 0.67 -11.40
C TYR A 40 -16.65 -0.37 -11.31
N ASN A 41 -16.58 -1.44 -12.11
CA ASN A 41 -17.59 -2.48 -12.11
C ASN A 41 -17.64 -3.21 -10.75
N LYS A 42 -18.72 -3.94 -10.49
CA LYS A 42 -18.96 -4.58 -9.19
C LYS A 42 -17.90 -5.64 -8.85
N GLU A 43 -17.54 -6.49 -9.80
CA GLU A 43 -16.57 -7.57 -9.61
C GLU A 43 -15.17 -7.04 -9.27
N VAL A 44 -14.76 -5.94 -9.90
CA VAL A 44 -13.46 -5.29 -9.65
C VAL A 44 -13.44 -4.63 -8.27
N LYS A 45 -14.55 -4.02 -7.84
CA LYS A 45 -14.67 -3.49 -6.48
C LYS A 45 -14.55 -4.60 -5.45
N GLU A 46 -15.22 -5.73 -5.65
CA GLU A 46 -15.09 -6.91 -4.79
C GLU A 46 -13.64 -7.41 -4.75
N THR A 47 -13.00 -7.54 -5.93
CA THR A 47 -11.58 -7.90 -6.03
C THR A 47 -10.68 -6.94 -5.24
N VAL A 48 -10.90 -5.62 -5.35
CA VAL A 48 -10.12 -4.63 -4.60
C VAL A 48 -10.37 -4.76 -3.10
N LYS A 49 -11.61 -5.01 -2.65
CA LYS A 49 -11.90 -5.26 -1.22
C LYS A 49 -11.11 -6.46 -0.71
N GLU A 50 -11.15 -7.59 -1.41
CA GLU A 50 -10.40 -8.80 -1.05
C GLU A 50 -8.89 -8.53 -0.97
N GLN A 51 -8.34 -7.79 -1.93
CA GLN A 51 -6.93 -7.42 -1.91
C GLN A 51 -6.57 -6.49 -0.73
N LEU A 52 -7.45 -5.57 -0.38
CA LEU A 52 -7.26 -4.67 0.77
C LEU A 52 -7.36 -5.41 2.12
N GLU A 53 -8.17 -6.48 2.22
CA GLU A 53 -8.24 -7.31 3.44
C GLU A 53 -6.90 -7.96 3.77
N VAL A 54 -6.14 -8.41 2.76
CA VAL A 54 -4.80 -8.99 2.96
C VAL A 54 -3.85 -7.99 3.63
N MET A 55 -4.04 -6.69 3.42
CA MET A 55 -3.22 -5.64 4.04
C MET A 55 -3.40 -5.53 5.55
N GLU A 56 -4.49 -6.06 6.12
CA GLU A 56 -4.70 -6.03 7.57
C GLU A 56 -3.54 -6.73 8.31
N SER A 57 -2.98 -7.77 7.71
CA SER A 57 -1.81 -8.47 8.23
C SER A 57 -0.57 -7.56 8.31
N ALA A 58 -0.33 -6.76 7.27
CA ALA A 58 0.77 -5.79 7.23
C ALA A 58 0.61 -4.68 8.28
N MET A 59 -0.62 -4.23 8.52
CA MET A 59 -0.93 -3.20 9.54
C MET A 59 -0.74 -3.68 10.99
N ARG A 60 -0.57 -5.00 11.20
CA ARG A 60 -0.33 -5.62 12.51
C ARG A 60 1.15 -5.95 12.76
N GLU A 61 1.99 -5.93 11.72
CA GLU A 61 3.42 -6.30 11.81
C GLU A 61 4.27 -5.20 12.47
N GLY A 62 3.97 -3.93 12.16
CA GLY A 62 4.74 -2.76 12.58
C GLY A 62 4.07 -1.97 13.70
N CYS A 63 3.90 -0.66 13.48
CA CYS A 63 3.07 0.15 14.36
C CYS A 63 1.58 -0.16 14.11
N ILE A 64 0.81 -0.29 15.19
CA ILE A 64 -0.61 -0.68 15.12
C ILE A 64 -1.37 0.25 14.16
N GLY A 65 -1.96 -0.34 13.11
CA GLY A 65 -2.76 0.40 12.13
C GLY A 65 -1.94 1.31 11.23
N GLN A 66 -0.66 1.00 11.03
CA GLN A 66 0.24 1.74 10.15
C GLN A 66 0.88 0.81 9.13
N LEU A 67 1.05 1.30 7.91
CA LEU A 67 1.79 0.61 6.87
C LEU A 67 3.25 1.09 6.87
N PRO A 68 4.22 0.17 6.77
CA PRO A 68 5.62 0.53 6.65
C PRO A 68 5.95 1.04 5.24
N GLU A 69 7.01 1.84 5.14
CA GLU A 69 7.47 2.48 3.89
C GLU A 69 7.91 1.44 2.85
N ILE A 70 8.65 0.41 3.27
CA ILE A 70 9.32 -0.51 2.35
C ILE A 70 9.02 -1.96 2.72
N TYR A 71 8.70 -2.76 1.72
CA TYR A 71 8.66 -4.22 1.80
C TYR A 71 9.63 -4.88 0.84
N ASP A 72 10.00 -6.12 1.13
CA ASP A 72 10.70 -6.99 0.18
C ASP A 72 9.71 -7.41 -0.93
N GLY A 73 10.11 -7.20 -2.18
CA GLY A 73 9.30 -7.44 -3.37
C GLY A 73 9.25 -8.90 -3.80
N GLU A 74 10.14 -9.75 -3.31
CA GLU A 74 10.09 -11.20 -3.52
C GLU A 74 9.23 -11.87 -2.45
N ASN A 75 9.39 -11.47 -1.18
CA ASN A 75 8.61 -12.02 -0.08
C ASN A 75 8.31 -10.93 0.98
N PRO A 76 7.09 -10.37 1.02
CA PRO A 76 6.74 -9.23 1.87
C PRO A 76 6.52 -9.64 3.35
N THR A 77 7.48 -10.34 3.94
CA THR A 77 7.49 -10.78 5.35
C THR A 77 8.34 -9.90 6.25
N ARG A 78 9.07 -8.95 5.67
CA ARG A 78 9.97 -8.04 6.39
C ARG A 78 9.80 -6.62 5.91
N SER A 79 9.26 -5.80 6.80
CA SER A 79 9.22 -4.35 6.65
C SER A 79 10.57 -3.67 6.91
N LYS A 80 10.84 -2.58 6.18
CA LYS A 80 11.98 -1.67 6.34
C LYS A 80 11.55 -0.22 6.21
N GLY A 81 12.45 0.72 6.51
CA GLY A 81 12.17 2.15 6.38
C GLY A 81 11.35 2.68 7.56
N CYS A 82 10.47 3.65 7.32
CA CYS A 82 9.58 4.17 8.34
C CYS A 82 8.50 3.15 8.72
N PHE A 83 8.32 2.89 10.02
CA PHE A 83 7.30 1.96 10.52
C PHE A 83 5.88 2.53 10.53
N ALA A 84 5.76 3.87 10.48
CA ALA A 84 4.49 4.58 10.56
C ALA A 84 4.56 5.91 9.80
N GLN A 85 3.62 6.11 8.87
CA GLN A 85 3.43 7.36 8.13
C GLN A 85 1.93 7.58 7.94
N ALA A 86 1.48 8.81 8.21
CA ALA A 86 0.06 9.15 8.09
C ALA A 86 -0.43 9.14 6.63
N TRP A 87 0.47 9.37 5.68
CA TRP A 87 0.11 9.54 4.28
C TRP A 87 -0.33 8.22 3.65
N SER A 88 0.47 7.15 3.79
CA SER A 88 0.16 5.81 3.27
C SER A 88 -1.19 5.28 3.76
N VAL A 89 -1.52 5.48 5.04
CA VAL A 89 -2.83 5.12 5.60
C VAL A 89 -3.94 5.97 4.99
N GLY A 90 -3.72 7.29 4.83
CA GLY A 90 -4.68 8.18 4.18
C GLY A 90 -4.96 7.82 2.73
N GLU A 91 -3.96 7.36 1.99
CA GLU A 91 -4.11 6.89 0.61
C GLU A 91 -5.01 5.66 0.51
N ILE A 92 -4.80 4.66 1.38
CA ILE A 92 -5.65 3.45 1.43
C ILE A 92 -7.08 3.79 1.84
N LEU A 93 -7.27 4.71 2.78
CA LEU A 93 -8.61 5.16 3.17
C LEU A 93 -9.37 5.81 2.01
N ARG A 94 -8.70 6.53 1.10
CA ARG A 94 -9.34 7.06 -0.12
C ARG A 94 -9.80 5.94 -1.06
N VAL A 95 -9.03 4.86 -1.18
CA VAL A 95 -9.45 3.68 -1.96
C VAL A 95 -10.69 3.06 -1.35
N TYR A 96 -10.72 2.87 -0.01
CA TYR A 96 -11.90 2.38 0.69
C TYR A 96 -13.13 3.28 0.46
N GLU A 97 -12.98 4.60 0.58
CA GLU A 97 -14.06 5.54 0.31
C GLU A 97 -14.64 5.37 -1.10
N ILE A 98 -13.79 5.24 -2.13
CA ILE A 98 -14.24 5.06 -3.52
C ILE A 98 -14.99 3.74 -3.70
N VAL A 99 -14.46 2.66 -3.12
CA VAL A 99 -15.02 1.32 -3.25
C VAL A 99 -16.39 1.23 -2.55
N GLU A 100 -16.56 1.88 -1.39
CA GLU A 100 -17.85 1.92 -0.67
C GLU A 100 -18.85 2.90 -1.32
N THR A 101 -18.45 4.15 -1.60
CA THR A 101 -19.37 5.20 -2.07
C THR A 101 -19.88 5.01 -3.49
N CYS A 102 -19.16 4.26 -4.33
CA CYS A 102 -19.63 3.94 -5.68
C CYS A 102 -20.51 2.68 -5.73
N GLY A 103 -20.93 2.12 -4.59
CA GLY A 103 -21.88 1.00 -4.47
C GLY A 103 -23.34 1.39 -4.29
N ASP A 104 -23.64 2.60 -3.83
CA ASP A 104 -24.98 3.01 -3.38
C ASP A 104 -25.71 3.90 -4.40
N LYS A 105 -25.82 3.44 -5.64
CA LYS A 105 -26.82 3.97 -6.58
C LYS A 105 -27.80 2.84 -6.90
N GLU A 106 -28.68 2.54 -5.96
CA GLU A 106 -30.00 1.95 -6.25
C GLU A 106 -30.88 2.96 -7.00
#